data_AF-A0ABD0P245-F1
#
_entry.id   AF-A0ABD0P245-F1
#
_cell.length_a   1.000
_cell.length_b   1.000
_cell.length_c   1.000
_cell.angle_alpha   90.00
_cell.angle_beta   90.00
_cell.angle_gamma   90.00
#
_symmetry.space_group_name_H-M   'P 1'
#
loop_
_entity.id
_entity.type
_entity.pdbx_description
1 polymer ?
#
loop_
_entity_poly.entity_id
_entity_poly.type
_entity_poly.pdbx_seq_one_letter_code
_entity_poly.pdbx_strand_id
1 'polypeptide(L)'
;VVEKKKKAVQRCEEQLLKMEVQATDREENKQIALSTSKLNYLDPRISVAWCKNMEVPLDKIYNKTLRDKFAWAVDMTEHDFVF
;
A
#
# COMPACT_ATOMS: atom_id res chain seq x y z
N VAL A 1 3.06 -16.91 32.88
CA VAL A 1 1.78 -17.28 32.22
C VAL A 1 1.03 -16.07 31.68
N VAL A 2 0.78 -15.04 32.49
CA VAL A 2 0.06 -13.81 32.08
C VAL A 2 0.69 -13.12 30.86
N GLU A 3 2.02 -12.93 30.84
CA GLU A 3 2.71 -12.27 29.73
C GLU A 3 2.55 -13.00 28.39
N LYS A 4 2.63 -14.33 28.42
CA LYS A 4 2.40 -15.17 27.22
C LYS A 4 0.96 -15.03 26.70
N LYS A 5 -0.01 -14.90 27.61
CA LYS A 5 -1.42 -14.70 27.25
C LYS A 5 -1.67 -13.28 26.72
N LYS A 6 -1.03 -12.25 27.28
CA LYS A 6 -1.09 -10.88 26.74
C LYS A 6 -0.56 -10.80 25.30
N LYS A 7 0.60 -11.40 25.02
CA LYS A 7 1.13 -11.48 23.66
C LYS A 7 0.21 -12.24 22.69
N ALA A 8 -0.47 -13.27 23.17
CA ALA A 8 -1.44 -14.00 22.34
C ALA A 8 -2.68 -13.14 22.01
N VAL A 9 -3.19 -12.37 22.99
CA VAL A 9 -4.29 -11.43 22.77
C VAL A 9 -3.90 -10.36 21.76
N GLN A 10 -2.74 -9.71 21.94
CA GLN A 10 -2.24 -8.70 21.00
C GLN A 10 -2.14 -9.23 19.57
N ARG A 11 -1.61 -10.44 19.39
CA ARG A 11 -1.54 -11.07 18.06
C ARG A 11 -2.93 -11.32 17.46
N CYS A 12 -3.91 -11.72 18.26
CA CYS A 12 -5.28 -11.90 17.78
C CYS A 12 -5.92 -10.56 17.40
N GLU A 13 -5.67 -9.50 18.17
CA GLU A 13 -6.14 -8.15 17.87
C GLU A 13 -5.55 -7.60 16.56
N GLU A 14 -4.24 -7.78 16.34
CA GLU A 14 -3.58 -7.41 15.08
C GLU A 14 -4.15 -8.18 13.87
N GLN A 15 -4.43 -9.48 14.05
CA GLN A 15 -5.04 -10.31 13.01
C GLN A 15 -6.47 -9.87 12.71
N LEU A 16 -7.25 -9.55 13.74
CA LEU A 16 -8.61 -9.05 13.60
C LEU A 16 -8.63 -7.74 12.81
N LEU A 17 -7.81 -6.77 13.22
CA LEU A 17 -7.70 -5.48 12.54
C LEU A 17 -7.36 -5.66 11.05
N LYS A 18 -6.41 -6.55 10.74
CA LYS A 18 -6.04 -6.84 9.36
C LYS A 18 -7.20 -7.42 8.55
N MET A 19 -8.01 -8.30 9.15
CA MET A 19 -9.17 -8.89 8.47
C MET A 19 -10.27 -7.86 8.24
N GLU A 20 -10.52 -6.98 9.20
CA GLU A 20 -11.51 -5.90 9.09
C GLU A 20 -11.14 -4.93 7.97
N VAL A 21 -9.88 -4.47 7.91
CA VAL A 21 -9.39 -3.61 6.82
C VAL A 21 -9.57 -4.29 5.46
N GLN A 22 -9.20 -5.56 5.34
CA GLN A 22 -9.36 -6.31 4.09
C GLN A 22 -10.83 -6.51 3.68
N ALA A 23 -11.74 -6.64 4.64
CA ALA A 23 -13.16 -6.79 4.37
C ALA A 23 -13.74 -5.47 3.81
N THR A 24 -13.42 -4.35 4.46
CA THR A 24 -13.82 -3.01 4.01
C THR A 24 -13.28 -2.71 2.60
N ASP A 25 -11.98 -2.93 2.37
CA ASP A 25 -11.36 -2.70 1.06
C ASP A 25 -12.08 -3.48 -0.06
N ARG A 26 -12.51 -4.72 0.21
CA ARG A 26 -13.20 -5.54 -0.80
C ARG A 26 -14.62 -5.04 -1.08
N GLU A 27 -15.35 -4.62 -0.05
CA GLU A 27 -16.72 -4.15 -0.23
C GLU A 27 -16.75 -2.80 -0.95
N GLU A 28 -15.88 -1.87 -0.57
CA GLU A 28 -15.79 -0.55 -1.21
C GLU A 28 -15.34 -0.65 -2.69
N ASN A 29 -14.43 -1.57 -2.99
CA ASN A 29 -13.93 -1.78 -4.35
C ASN A 29 -14.76 -2.74 -5.20
N LYS A 30 -15.89 -3.25 -4.69
CA LYS A 30 -16.71 -4.28 -5.38
C LYS A 30 -17.20 -3.86 -6.76
N GLN A 31 -17.44 -2.57 -6.96
CA GLN A 31 -17.93 -2.00 -8.22
C GLN A 31 -16.90 -1.11 -8.94
N ILE A 32 -15.68 -0.99 -8.39
CA ILE A 32 -14.67 -0.01 -8.84
C ILE A 32 -13.42 -0.72 -9.34
N ALA A 33 -13.05 -0.48 -10.60
CA ALA A 33 -11.81 -1.00 -11.19
C ALA A 33 -10.66 0.02 -11.07
N LEU A 34 -9.81 -0.14 -10.05
CA LEU A 34 -8.68 0.77 -9.78
C LEU A 34 -7.47 0.62 -10.73
N SER A 35 -7.39 -0.47 -11.49
CA SER A 35 -6.21 -0.80 -12.31
C SER A 35 -5.95 0.22 -13.41
N THR A 36 -7.01 0.67 -14.10
CA THR A 36 -6.90 1.58 -15.24
C THR A 36 -6.40 2.96 -14.81
N SER A 37 -6.94 3.51 -13.72
CA SER A 37 -6.51 4.81 -13.19
C SER A 37 -5.08 4.78 -12.70
N LYS A 38 -4.73 3.75 -11.94
CA LYS A 38 -3.38 3.53 -11.43
C LYS A 38 -2.32 3.40 -12.51
N LEU A 39 -2.69 2.86 -13.68
CA LEU A 39 -1.75 2.64 -14.79
C LEU A 39 -1.59 3.85 -15.70
N ASN A 40 -2.67 4.63 -15.91
CA ASN A 40 -2.77 5.56 -17.03
C ASN A 40 -3.11 6.99 -16.65
N TYR A 41 -3.73 7.23 -15.49
CA TYR A 41 -4.27 8.55 -15.14
C TYR A 41 -3.63 9.16 -13.90
N LEU A 42 -2.87 8.38 -13.13
CA LEU A 42 -2.13 8.86 -11.97
C LEU A 42 -0.65 8.96 -12.29
N ASP A 43 -0.02 10.08 -11.92
CA ASP A 43 1.43 10.21 -12.03
C ASP A 43 2.10 9.27 -10.99
N PRO A 44 2.92 8.30 -11.44
CA PRO A 44 3.53 7.33 -10.54
C PRO A 44 4.45 7.98 -9.50
N ARG A 45 4.98 9.18 -9.76
CA ARG A 45 5.85 9.91 -8.83
C ARG A 45 5.11 10.31 -7.55
N ILE A 46 3.80 10.61 -7.64
CA ILE A 46 2.97 10.88 -6.46
C ILE A 46 2.99 9.69 -5.50
N SER A 47 2.79 8.48 -6.05
CA SER A 47 2.79 7.25 -5.26
C SER A 47 4.20 6.89 -4.75
N VAL A 48 5.24 7.14 -5.53
CA VAL A 48 6.64 6.91 -5.13
C VAL A 48 7.02 7.84 -3.97
N ALA A 49 6.75 9.13 -4.07
CA ALA A 49 7.04 10.10 -3.01
C ALA A 49 6.30 9.76 -1.71
N TRP A 50 5.02 9.38 -1.82
CA TRP A 50 4.24 8.92 -0.67
C TRP A 50 4.85 7.66 -0.02
N CYS A 51 5.25 6.66 -0.81
CA CYS A 51 5.88 5.45 -0.30
C CYS A 51 7.20 5.76 0.43
N LYS A 52 8.01 6.68 -0.13
CA LYS A 52 9.26 7.13 0.48
C LYS A 52 8.98 7.86 1.82
N ASN A 53 7.99 8.75 1.86
CA ASN A 53 7.64 9.52 3.07
C ASN A 53 7.05 8.68 4.21
N MET A 54 6.26 7.65 3.87
CA MET A 54 5.60 6.79 4.86
C MET A 54 6.36 5.48 5.13
N GLU A 55 7.57 5.34 4.59
CA GLU A 55 8.39 4.12 4.68
C GLU A 55 7.62 2.84 4.24
N VAL A 56 6.72 2.99 3.27
CA VAL A 56 5.91 1.89 2.73
C VAL A 56 6.67 1.23 1.59
N PRO A 57 6.86 -0.11 1.62
CA PRO A 57 7.49 -0.82 0.52
C PRO A 57 6.72 -0.67 -0.79
N LEU A 58 7.40 -0.24 -1.86
CA LEU A 58 6.76 0.03 -3.15
C LEU A 58 6.11 -1.22 -3.77
N ASP A 59 6.55 -2.42 -3.40
CA ASP A 59 5.94 -3.67 -3.85
C ASP A 59 4.52 -3.90 -3.30
N LYS A 60 4.13 -3.20 -2.24
CA LYS A 60 2.74 -3.19 -1.72
C LYS A 60 1.83 -2.35 -2.60
N ILE A 61 2.37 -1.34 -3.28
CA ILE A 61 1.59 -0.47 -4.16
C ILE A 61 1.67 -0.97 -5.60
N TYR A 62 2.86 -1.20 -6.14
CA TYR A 62 3.06 -1.64 -7.52
C TYR A 62 3.58 -3.07 -7.56
N ASN A 63 2.91 -3.92 -8.35
CA ASN A 63 3.43 -5.26 -8.67
C ASN A 63 4.69 -5.16 -9.55
N LYS A 64 5.35 -6.29 -9.82
CA LYS A 64 6.61 -6.33 -10.57
C LYS A 64 6.51 -5.59 -11.92
N THR A 65 5.52 -5.92 -12.73
CA THR A 65 5.31 -5.32 -14.06
C THR A 65 5.14 -3.79 -13.99
N LEU A 66 4.41 -3.29 -12.99
CA LEU A 66 4.22 -1.84 -12.81
C LEU A 66 5.50 -1.15 -12.35
N ARG A 67 6.29 -1.79 -11.48
CA ARG A 67 7.59 -1.23 -11.08
C ARG A 67 8.57 -1.17 -12.25
N ASP A 68 8.59 -2.19 -13.10
CA ASP A 68 9.42 -2.19 -14.31
C ASP A 68 8.98 -1.07 -15.27
N LYS A 69 7.67 -0.86 -15.45
CA LYS A 69 7.11 0.24 -16.27
C LYS A 69 7.43 1.62 -15.70
N PHE A 70 7.37 1.78 -14.38
CA PHE A 70 7.55 3.05 -13.68
C PHE A 70 8.94 3.21 -13.06
N ALA A 71 9.95 2.45 -13.49
CA ALA A 71 11.31 2.52 -12.96
C ALA A 71 11.89 3.94 -13.03
N TRP A 72 11.61 4.66 -14.13
CA TRP A 72 11.99 6.06 -14.31
C TRP A 72 11.46 6.96 -13.19
N ALA A 73 10.25 6.71 -12.69
CA ALA A 73 9.63 7.48 -11.62
C ALA A 73 10.27 7.15 -10.26
N VAL A 74 10.70 5.91 -10.05
CA VAL A 74 11.38 5.51 -8.81
C VAL A 74 12.74 6.20 -8.67
N ASP A 75 13.49 6.25 -9.76
CA ASP A 75 14.85 6.80 -9.78
C ASP A 75 14.88 8.32 -9.65
N MET A 76 13.89 9.03 -10.20
CA MET A 76 13.91 10.49 -10.27
C MET A 76 13.15 11.22 -9.16
N THR A 77 12.34 10.52 -8.37
CA THR A 77 11.40 11.16 -7.44
C THR A 77 11.99 11.25 -6.05
N GLU A 78 12.14 12.47 -5.55
CA GLU A 78 12.50 12.73 -4.16
C GLU A 78 11.27 12.78 -3.24
N HIS A 79 11.51 12.82 -1.93
CA HIS A 79 10.48 12.81 -0.89
C HIS A 79 9.50 13.99 -0.96
N ASP A 80 9.94 15.14 -1.47
CA ASP A 80 9.20 16.41 -1.50
C ASP A 80 8.50 16.68 -2.84
N PHE A 81 8.34 15.66 -3.69
CA PHE A 81 7.67 15.80 -4.98
C PHE A 81 6.24 16.34 -4.84
N VAL A 82 5.95 17.41 -5.58
CA VAL A 82 4.62 18.02 -5.76
C VAL A 82 4.26 17.96 -7.24
N PHE A 83 3.05 17.49 -7.54
CA PHE A 83 2.52 17.37 -8.90
C PHE A 83 2.04 18.70 -9.47
#